data_AF-A0A819ACQ6-F1
#
_entry.id   AF-A0A819ACQ6-F1
#
_cell.length_a   1.000
_cell.length_b   1.000
_cell.length_c   1.000
_cell.angle_alpha   90.00
_cell.angle_beta   90.00
_cell.angle_gamma   90.00
#
_symmetry.space_group_name_H-M   'P 1'
#
loop_
_entity.id
_entity.type
_entity.pdbx_description
1 polymer ?
#
loop_
_entity_poly.entity_id
_entity_poly.type
_entity_poly.pdbx_seq_one_letter_code
_entity_poly.pdbx_strand_id
1 'polypeptide(L)'
;MYRCEHSTKCISKHRLVDGIRDCPFDDDETFSHSCSLSDVHHRFTCSIAGDKKCFSPITIEDEKNNCEKGEDEIISKGWIHNGNTFQMICDGRPTELLPVLIDEQNETDETECEHWPCNNTYSRCDGFWL
;
A
#
# COMPACT_ATOMS: atom_id res chain seq x y z
N MET A 1 1.96 -16.73 2.09
CA MET A 1 0.59 -17.15 1.75
C MET A 1 -0.23 -17.24 3.03
N TYR A 2 -1.47 -16.75 2.99
CA TYR A 2 -2.50 -16.84 4.02
C TYR A 2 -3.69 -17.61 3.45
N ARG A 3 -4.36 -18.43 4.26
CA ARG A 3 -5.57 -19.16 3.84
C ARG A 3 -6.75 -18.57 4.57
N CYS A 4 -7.74 -18.11 3.81
CA CYS A 4 -8.95 -17.54 4.37
C CYS A 4 -9.67 -18.53 5.28
N GLU A 5 -10.23 -18.06 6.38
CA GLU A 5 -11.05 -18.87 7.28
C GLU A 5 -12.25 -19.46 6.54
N HIS A 6 -12.60 -20.70 6.88
CA HIS A 6 -13.74 -21.43 6.28
C HIS A 6 -13.76 -21.50 4.74
N SER A 7 -12.60 -21.32 4.10
CA SER A 7 -12.47 -21.28 2.65
C SER A 7 -11.20 -22.00 2.17
N THR A 8 -11.22 -22.47 0.92
CA THR A 8 -10.02 -22.99 0.24
C THR A 8 -9.24 -21.88 -0.45
N LYS A 9 -9.72 -20.63 -0.40
CA LYS A 9 -9.05 -19.48 -1.01
C LYS A 9 -7.79 -19.16 -0.21
N CYS A 10 -6.70 -18.94 -0.92
CA CYS A 10 -5.44 -18.50 -0.36
C CYS A 10 -5.02 -17.20 -1.04
N ILE A 11 -4.44 -16.30 -0.27
CA ILE A 11 -3.99 -14.98 -0.70
C ILE A 11 -2.53 -14.74 -0.31
N SER A 12 -1.91 -13.73 -0.90
CA SER A 12 -0.61 -13.26 -0.44
C SER A 12 -0.73 -12.67 0.97
N LYS A 13 0.31 -12.81 1.80
CA LYS A 13 0.32 -12.16 3.13
C LYS A 13 0.35 -10.63 3.03
N HIS A 14 0.83 -10.10 1.90
CA HIS A 14 0.80 -8.67 1.60
C HIS A 14 -0.62 -8.11 1.43
N ARG A 15 -1.62 -8.97 1.23
CA ARG A 15 -3.04 -8.59 1.15
C ARG A 15 -3.73 -8.45 2.50
N LEU A 16 -3.06 -8.82 3.59
CA LEU A 16 -3.66 -8.73 4.91
C LEU A 16 -3.71 -7.28 5.36
N VAL A 17 -4.88 -6.80 5.74
CA VAL A 17 -5.12 -5.43 6.23
C VAL A 17 -4.72 -4.42 5.15
N ASP A 18 -5.20 -4.65 3.92
CA ASP A 18 -4.94 -3.81 2.75
C ASP A 18 -6.14 -2.94 2.34
N GLY A 19 -7.22 -2.97 3.13
CA GLY A 19 -8.46 -2.25 2.88
C GLY A 19 -9.37 -2.93 1.84
N ILE A 20 -8.95 -4.07 1.27
CA ILE A 20 -9.68 -4.83 0.24
C ILE A 20 -10.08 -6.18 0.81
N ARG A 21 -11.38 -6.46 0.80
CA ARG A 21 -11.89 -7.78 1.18
C ARG A 21 -11.59 -8.82 0.10
N ASP A 22 -10.51 -9.56 0.28
CA ASP A 22 -10.19 -10.74 -0.50
C ASP A 22 -10.84 -12.00 0.07
N CYS A 23 -10.96 -12.13 1.39
CA CYS A 23 -11.51 -13.33 2.00
C CYS A 23 -13.05 -13.30 2.10
N PRO A 24 -13.74 -14.46 1.95
CA PRO A 24 -15.19 -14.53 2.05
C PRO A 24 -15.73 -14.10 3.40
N PHE A 25 -14.94 -14.18 4.47
CA PHE A 25 -15.34 -13.83 5.83
C PHE A 25 -14.64 -12.59 6.39
N ASP A 26 -13.90 -11.84 5.55
CA ASP A 26 -13.23 -10.58 5.94
C ASP A 26 -12.16 -10.76 7.04
N ASP A 27 -11.66 -11.99 7.17
CA ASP A 27 -10.62 -12.40 8.12
C ASP A 27 -9.23 -11.85 7.74
N ASP A 28 -9.04 -11.49 6.48
CA ASP A 28 -7.87 -10.78 5.96
C ASP A 28 -7.75 -9.35 6.48
N GLU A 29 -8.87 -8.63 6.58
CA GLU A 29 -8.93 -7.23 7.02
C GLU A 29 -9.02 -7.09 8.55
N THR A 30 -9.52 -8.14 9.21
CA THR A 30 -9.60 -8.19 10.67
C THR A 30 -8.38 -8.85 11.34
N PHE A 31 -7.33 -9.13 10.56
CA PHE A 31 -6.12 -9.82 11.03
C PHE A 31 -5.35 -9.03 12.12
N SER A 32 -5.43 -9.52 13.37
CA SER A 32 -4.89 -8.85 14.56
C SER A 32 -3.35 -8.90 14.67
N HIS A 33 -2.70 -9.87 14.05
CA HIS A 33 -1.25 -10.07 14.11
C HIS A 33 -0.50 -9.44 12.94
N SER A 34 -1.07 -8.43 12.28
CA SER A 34 -0.50 -7.78 11.11
C SER A 34 0.90 -7.20 11.37
N CYS A 35 1.16 -6.73 12.60
CA CYS A 35 2.49 -6.26 13.01
C CYS A 35 3.53 -7.36 13.26
N SER A 36 3.15 -8.64 13.20
CA SER A 36 4.08 -9.78 13.31
C SER A 36 4.42 -10.39 11.95
N LEU A 37 3.95 -9.79 10.86
CA LEU A 37 4.27 -10.23 9.51
C LEU A 37 5.73 -9.86 9.16
N SER A 38 6.33 -10.63 8.25
CA SER A 38 7.73 -10.45 7.84
C SER A 38 7.99 -9.11 7.15
N ASP A 39 6.95 -8.50 6.58
CA ASP A 39 6.95 -7.23 5.87
C ASP A 39 6.58 -6.05 6.77
N VAL A 40 6.61 -6.20 8.11
CA VAL A 40 6.24 -5.13 9.06
C VAL A 40 6.98 -3.81 8.83
N HIS A 41 8.24 -3.85 8.36
CA HIS A 41 9.03 -2.65 8.05
C HIS A 41 8.50 -1.84 6.86
N HIS A 42 7.66 -2.46 6.03
CA HIS A 42 6.99 -1.85 4.89
C HIS A 42 5.51 -1.57 5.18
N ARG A 43 5.08 -1.65 6.44
CA ARG A 43 3.68 -1.43 6.82
C ARG A 43 3.54 -0.13 7.61
N PHE A 44 2.37 0.47 7.48
CA PHE A 44 2.00 1.68 8.18
C PHE A 44 1.43 1.38 9.56
N THR A 45 1.78 2.19 10.55
CA THR A 45 1.24 2.09 11.91
C THR A 45 0.78 3.45 12.39
N CYS A 46 -0.44 3.53 12.91
CA CYS A 46 -0.94 4.72 13.58
C CYS A 46 -0.07 5.03 14.82
N SER A 47 0.30 6.29 15.01
CA SER A 47 1.16 6.74 16.12
C SER A 47 0.49 6.62 17.48
N ILE A 48 -0.85 6.62 17.49
CA ILE A 48 -1.68 6.59 18.69
C ILE A 48 -2.79 5.55 18.52
N ALA A 49 -2.53 4.29 18.87
CA ALA A 49 -3.61 3.35 19.19
C ALA A 49 -3.14 2.23 20.13
N GLY A 50 -3.95 1.93 21.13
CA GLY A 50 -3.76 0.81 22.07
C GLY A 50 -3.83 -0.57 21.41
N ASP A 51 -4.33 -0.65 20.17
CA ASP A 51 -4.33 -1.85 19.33
C ASP A 51 -3.37 -1.64 18.15
N LYS A 52 -2.17 -2.22 18.24
CA LYS A 52 -1.15 -2.14 17.18
C LYS A 52 -1.55 -2.99 15.98
N LYS A 53 -2.39 -2.45 15.09
CA LYS A 53 -2.55 -2.95 13.72
C LYS A 53 -1.51 -2.29 12.81
N CYS A 54 -0.95 -3.09 11.90
CA CYS A 54 -0.03 -2.64 10.87
C CYS A 54 -0.71 -2.77 9.51
N PHE A 55 -1.05 -1.64 8.92
CA PHE A 55 -1.78 -1.53 7.67
C PHE A 55 -0.86 -1.61 6.46
N SER A 56 -1.40 -2.04 5.33
CA SER A 56 -0.70 -1.93 4.05
C SER A 56 -0.48 -0.46 3.69
N PRO A 57 0.62 -0.08 3.03
CA PRO A 57 0.83 1.29 2.56
C PRO A 57 -0.29 1.80 1.64
N ILE A 58 -0.97 0.89 0.93
CA ILE A 58 -2.10 1.23 0.06
C ILE A 58 -3.33 1.74 0.82
N THR A 59 -3.31 1.77 2.15
CA THR A 59 -4.40 2.35 2.95
C THR A 59 -4.09 3.77 3.42
N ILE A 60 -2.94 4.34 3.01
CA ILE A 60 -2.59 5.74 3.29
C ILE A 60 -3.24 6.62 2.22
N GLU A 61 -3.87 7.74 2.56
CA GLU A 61 -4.52 8.63 1.57
C GLU A 61 -5.50 7.87 0.64
N ASP A 62 -6.21 6.87 1.16
CA ASP A 62 -7.21 6.07 0.41
C ASP A 62 -8.63 6.63 0.53
N GLU A 63 -8.75 7.87 1.03
CA GLU A 63 -9.99 8.56 1.39
C GLU A 63 -10.75 7.91 2.55
N LYS A 64 -10.16 6.93 3.25
CA LYS A 64 -10.75 6.28 4.42
C LYS A 64 -9.87 6.44 5.63
N ASN A 65 -10.46 6.85 6.74
CA ASN A 65 -9.76 6.87 8.02
C ASN A 65 -9.64 5.44 8.59
N ASN A 66 -8.50 4.81 8.35
CA ASN A 66 -8.13 3.52 8.92
C ASN A 66 -7.53 3.69 10.33
N CYS A 67 -6.89 4.84 10.62
CA CYS A 67 -6.56 5.24 11.97
C CYS A 67 -7.73 5.93 12.67
N GLU A 68 -7.83 5.76 14.01
CA GLU A 68 -8.86 6.39 14.84
C GLU A 68 -8.88 7.93 14.71
N LYS A 69 -7.72 8.53 14.48
CA LYS A 69 -7.55 9.98 14.28
C LYS A 69 -7.34 10.39 12.82
N GLY A 70 -7.45 9.47 11.88
CA GLY A 70 -7.18 9.71 10.46
C GLY A 70 -5.74 10.11 10.17
N GLU A 71 -4.77 9.63 10.96
CA GLU A 71 -3.34 9.92 10.73
C GLU A 71 -2.84 9.43 9.37
N ASP A 72 -3.48 8.39 8.84
CA ASP A 72 -3.26 7.82 7.51
C ASP A 72 -3.78 8.71 6.38
N GLU A 73 -4.73 9.60 6.65
CA GLU A 73 -5.33 10.52 5.67
C GLU A 73 -4.81 11.96 5.79
N ILE A 74 -3.92 12.22 6.75
CA ILE A 74 -3.28 13.52 6.92
C ILE A 74 -2.00 13.50 6.08
N ILE A 75 -1.93 14.38 5.07
CA ILE A 75 -0.78 14.62 4.18
C ILE A 75 0.49 14.87 5.01
N SER A 76 1.14 13.79 5.43
CA SER A 76 2.40 13.83 6.12
C SER A 76 3.44 13.46 5.09
N LYS A 77 4.05 14.50 4.50
CA LYS A 77 5.26 14.43 3.67
C LYS A 77 6.40 13.57 4.27
N GLY A 78 6.28 13.11 5.52
CA GLY A 78 7.26 12.31 6.24
C GLY A 78 7.24 10.79 5.95
N TRP A 79 6.16 10.21 5.42
CA TRP A 79 6.14 8.79 5.03
C TRP A 79 6.65 8.54 3.61
N ILE A 80 6.72 9.59 2.78
CA ILE A 80 7.06 9.53 1.35
C ILE A 80 8.53 9.15 1.09
N HIS A 81 9.42 9.20 2.09
CA HIS A 81 10.87 9.11 1.83
C HIS A 81 11.58 7.82 2.24
N ASN A 82 10.95 6.89 2.97
CA ASN A 82 11.68 5.76 3.56
C ASN A 82 11.16 4.36 3.21
N GLY A 83 10.18 4.24 2.33
CA GLY A 83 9.67 2.94 1.93
C GLY A 83 9.00 3.02 0.57
N ASN A 84 9.79 3.03 -0.50
CA ASN A 84 9.30 2.72 -1.85
C ASN A 84 8.87 1.26 -1.83
N THR A 85 7.65 1.02 -1.37
CA THR A 85 7.05 -0.31 -1.38
C THR A 85 6.66 -0.58 -2.82
N PHE A 86 6.95 -1.77 -3.34
CA PHE A 86 6.61 -2.14 -4.72
C PHE A 86 5.12 -1.92 -5.07
N GLN A 87 4.25 -1.90 -4.05
CA GLN A 87 2.82 -1.68 -4.14
C GLN A 87 2.40 -0.22 -4.38
N MET A 88 3.35 0.73 -4.28
CA MET A 88 3.12 2.16 -4.50
C MET A 88 3.77 2.64 -5.82
N ILE A 89 4.35 1.72 -6.59
CA ILE A 89 4.93 2.06 -7.91
C ILE A 89 3.80 2.02 -8.93
N CYS A 90 3.67 3.08 -9.73
CA CYS A 90 2.59 3.23 -10.71
C CYS A 90 1.23 3.05 -10.02
N ASP A 91 0.88 3.72 -8.94
CA ASP A 91 -0.41 3.47 -8.25
C ASP A 91 -1.39 4.65 -8.29
N GLY A 92 -1.01 5.72 -9.00
CA GLY A 92 -1.85 6.88 -9.26
C GLY A 92 -2.14 7.76 -8.05
N ARG A 93 -1.33 7.66 -6.99
CA ARG A 93 -1.52 8.50 -5.82
C ARG A 93 -0.86 9.88 -5.99
N PRO A 94 -1.53 10.94 -5.52
CA PRO A 94 -1.27 12.33 -5.89
C PRO A 94 0.08 12.92 -5.39
N THR A 95 0.96 12.12 -4.77
CA THR A 95 2.27 12.60 -4.26
C THR A 95 3.43 11.61 -4.46
N GLU A 96 3.24 10.57 -5.27
CA GLU A 96 4.17 9.44 -5.41
C GLU A 96 5.43 9.86 -6.17
N LEU A 97 6.50 10.10 -5.41
CA LEU A 97 7.87 10.31 -5.86
C LEU A 97 8.10 11.60 -6.69
N LEU A 98 8.90 12.50 -6.10
CA LEU A 98 9.50 13.56 -6.89
C LEU A 98 10.29 12.93 -8.04
N PRO A 99 10.17 13.48 -9.25
CA PRO A 99 10.90 12.96 -10.39
C PRO A 99 12.40 12.85 -10.08
N VAL A 100 12.99 11.71 -10.41
CA VAL A 100 14.41 11.44 -10.21
C VAL A 100 15.15 11.66 -11.51
N LEU A 101 16.25 12.41 -11.46
CA LEU A 101 17.08 12.61 -12.64
C LEU A 101 17.96 11.38 -12.88
N ILE A 102 17.66 10.61 -13.93
CA ILE A 102 18.44 9.45 -14.37
C ILE A 102 18.79 9.68 -15.84
N ASP A 103 20.08 9.62 -16.18
CA ASP A 103 20.56 9.81 -17.56
C ASP A 103 20.01 11.08 -18.26
N GLU A 104 20.00 12.20 -17.52
CA GLU A 104 19.47 13.50 -17.96
C GLU A 104 17.95 13.53 -18.25
N GLN A 105 17.24 12.43 -17.98
CA GLN A 105 15.80 12.34 -18.05
C GLN A 105 15.18 12.37 -16.66
N ASN A 106 13.97 12.93 -16.61
CA ASN A 106 13.22 13.13 -15.39
C ASN A 106 12.26 11.96 -15.22
N GLU A 107 12.71 10.95 -14.50
CA GLU A 107 12.00 9.69 -14.35
C GLU A 107 10.96 9.76 -13.23
N THR A 108 9.74 9.33 -13.53
CA THR A 108 8.66 9.18 -12.55
C THR A 108 8.21 7.73 -12.47
N ASP A 109 7.30 7.46 -11.55
CA ASP A 109 6.56 6.19 -11.48
C ASP A 109 5.64 5.93 -12.70
N GLU A 110 5.59 6.85 -13.67
CA GLU A 110 4.86 6.74 -14.92
C GLU A 110 5.77 6.64 -16.17
N THR A 111 7.11 6.60 -16.01
CA THR A 111 8.00 6.33 -17.15
C THR A 111 8.14 4.84 -17.43
N GLU A 112 8.35 4.48 -18.70
CA GLU A 112 8.62 3.12 -19.16
C GLU A 112 7.57 2.05 -18.78
N CYS A 113 6.31 2.44 -18.56
CA CYS A 113 5.17 1.52 -18.36
C CYS A 113 5.02 0.44 -19.45
N GLU A 114 5.59 0.64 -20.64
CA GLU A 114 5.61 -0.36 -21.72
C GLU A 114 6.55 -1.53 -21.45
N HIS A 115 7.62 -1.31 -20.67
CA HIS A 115 8.62 -2.32 -20.30
C HIS A 115 8.26 -3.07 -19.03
N TRP A 116 7.53 -2.42 -18.12
CA TRP A 116 6.96 -3.03 -16.92
C TRP A 116 5.44 -2.89 -16.95
N PRO A 117 4.66 -3.95 -17.23
CA PRO A 117 3.21 -3.87 -17.23
C PRO A 117 2.71 -3.66 -15.79
N CYS A 118 2.72 -2.40 -15.36
CA CYS A 118 2.01 -1.84 -14.22
C CYS A 118 0.52 -1.91 -14.54
N ASN A 119 -0.05 -3.11 -14.70
CA ASN A 119 -1.49 -3.31 -14.80
C ASN A 119 -1.84 -4.59 -14.06
N ASN A 120 -1.68 -4.54 -12.74
CA ASN A 120 -2.13 -5.56 -11.82
C ASN A 120 -2.89 -4.90 -10.67
N THR A 121 -3.40 -5.70 -9.74
CA THR A 121 -4.22 -5.22 -8.62
C THR A 121 -3.51 -4.20 -7.71
N TYR A 122 -2.18 -4.06 -7.80
CA TYR A 122 -1.35 -3.22 -6.93
C TYR A 122 -0.56 -2.13 -7.67
N SER A 123 -0.60 -2.09 -9.00
CA SER A 123 0.14 -1.10 -9.80
C SER A 123 -0.57 -0.93 -11.14
N ARG A 124 -0.98 0.29 -11.43
CA ARG A 124 -1.56 0.84 -12.65
C ARG A 124 -0.93 2.19 -13.04
N CYS A 125 -0.32 2.28 -14.22
CA CYS A 125 -0.02 3.59 -14.81
C CYS A 125 -1.31 4.34 -15.11
N ASP A 126 -1.48 5.51 -14.50
CA ASP A 126 -2.74 6.27 -14.51
C ASP A 126 -2.68 7.55 -15.34
N GLY A 127 -1.48 7.94 -15.80
CA GLY A 127 -1.26 9.08 -16.67
C GLY A 127 -1.33 10.44 -15.97
N PHE A 128 -1.15 10.51 -14.66
CA PHE A 128 -1.15 11.79 -13.93
C PHE A 128 -0.02 12.75 -14.36
N TRP A 129 1.11 12.21 -14.85
CA TRP A 129 2.26 13.00 -15.34
C TRP A 129 2.23 13.30 -16.86
N LEU A 130 1.15 12.92 -17.58
CA LEU A 130 1.00 13.13 -19.04
C LEU A 130 0.37 14.48 -19.43
#